data_AF-A0A6G4AUG8-F1
#
_entry.id   AF-A0A6G4AUG8-F1
#
_cell.length_a   1.000
_cell.length_b   1.000
_cell.length_c   1.000
_cell.angle_alpha   90.00
_cell.angle_beta   90.00
_cell.angle_gamma   90.00
#
_symmetry.space_group_name_H-M   'P 1'
#
loop_
_entity.id
_entity.type
_entity.pdbx_description
1 polymer ?
#
loop_
_entity_poly.entity_id
_entity_poly.type
_entity_poly.pdbx_seq_one_letter_code
_entity_poly.pdbx_strand_id
1 'polypeptide(L)'
;MAAGHAAPSRSRSEKRRESVLAAGHCRDAQRHVPAGRRPPRRLPAGRPRQGPAHLPEVVLRRDLPPLLARPLPAHRRTAPGVGRALVDTGLHRPGALLIATRAGTRRVHVPDDHTGPVTIDMGRPRLSSTRGIQVTAAGRTWPAVHVDMGNPHAVVFLEDTALAGDLRTVPTVTPAAAYPHGATVEFVTTCGPHHLQLRVHERGVGETRACGTGACAAVAATRAHQPALPVAIRYTADLPGGRLHVVEPEEAARSLWGSSPYVTRLVDCGLEWDAIVIAPLKRGLAVLTRLSLPINCGYPVLADYIRQELIVHVPAGTARRCTAQGTRSLTTGSWLLMPTGQRGSLSATWLSTPHPTRPRFVDPGELSDALRQVDQTGAA
;
A
#
# COMPACT_ATOMS: atom_id res chain seq x y z
N MET A 1 36.32 51.28 35.77
CA MET A 1 36.86 50.13 36.54
C MET A 1 36.73 48.91 35.63
N ALA A 2 37.67 48.62 34.70
CA ALA A 2 38.99 47.98 34.89
C ALA A 2 38.89 46.70 35.75
N ALA A 3 39.36 45.50 35.39
CA ALA A 3 40.17 44.96 34.28
C ALA A 3 39.92 43.42 34.24
N GLY A 4 40.05 42.68 33.12
CA GLY A 4 41.30 42.14 32.55
C GLY A 4 41.75 40.87 33.31
N HIS A 5 42.11 39.71 32.74
CA HIS A 5 42.94 39.36 31.58
C HIS A 5 42.71 37.85 31.28
N ALA A 6 42.50 37.40 30.04
CA ALA A 6 43.43 37.22 28.91
C ALA A 6 44.13 35.84 28.87
N ALA A 7 43.93 35.16 27.73
CA ALA A 7 44.59 33.94 27.23
C ALA A 7 46.10 34.19 26.90
N PRO A 8 46.91 33.30 26.23
CA PRO A 8 46.67 32.91 24.81
C PRO A 8 47.40 31.66 24.20
N SER A 9 46.98 31.34 22.96
CA SER A 9 47.83 31.07 21.77
C SER A 9 48.15 29.59 21.43
N ARG A 10 48.22 29.06 20.19
CA ARG A 10 48.58 29.51 18.81
C ARG A 10 48.01 28.49 17.78
N SER A 11 47.36 28.90 16.67
CA SER A 11 47.85 29.11 15.27
C SER A 11 48.35 27.83 14.54
N ARG A 12 47.94 27.49 13.30
CA ARG A 12 48.25 28.11 11.98
C ARG A 12 47.43 27.40 10.86
N SER A 13 46.77 28.12 9.92
CA SER A 13 47.17 28.42 8.51
C SER A 13 47.53 27.20 7.65
N GLU A 14 47.26 27.01 6.36
CA GLU A 14 46.76 27.77 5.19
C GLU A 14 46.84 26.76 4.02
N LYS A 15 45.99 26.84 2.98
CA LYS A 15 46.40 26.89 1.56
C LYS A 15 45.24 26.77 0.55
N ARG A 16 45.14 27.83 -0.26
CA ARG A 16 44.54 28.01 -1.59
C ARG A 16 45.16 27.11 -2.68
N ARG A 17 44.40 26.86 -3.76
CA ARG A 17 44.72 26.88 -5.23
C ARG A 17 43.54 26.21 -5.98
N GLU A 18 42.72 26.81 -6.86
CA GLU A 18 42.88 27.51 -8.16
C GLU A 18 43.49 26.70 -9.33
N SER A 19 42.65 26.37 -10.34
CA SER A 19 42.88 26.31 -11.82
C SER A 19 41.69 25.56 -12.47
N VAL A 20 40.86 26.05 -13.42
CA VAL A 20 40.97 26.79 -14.70
C VAL A 20 41.39 25.94 -15.91
N LEU A 21 40.42 25.75 -16.82
CA LEU A 21 40.42 25.58 -18.29
C LEU A 21 41.43 24.66 -19.00
N ALA A 22 40.93 23.80 -19.90
CA ALA A 22 41.39 23.75 -21.31
C ALA A 22 40.43 22.96 -22.22
N ALA A 23 39.87 23.66 -23.20
CA ALA A 23 39.32 23.09 -24.43
C ALA A 23 40.46 22.80 -25.42
N GLY A 24 40.28 21.79 -26.28
CA GLY A 24 41.22 21.49 -27.36
C GLY A 24 40.57 20.67 -28.47
N HIS A 25 40.04 21.36 -29.49
CA HIS A 25 39.79 20.81 -30.82
C HIS A 25 41.12 20.45 -31.49
N CYS A 26 41.18 19.37 -32.27
CA CYS A 26 42.09 19.29 -33.41
C CYS A 26 41.48 18.45 -34.54
N ARG A 27 41.69 18.96 -35.75
CA ARG A 27 41.06 18.62 -37.04
C ARG A 27 41.82 17.53 -37.79
N ASP A 28 41.07 16.89 -38.70
CA ASP A 28 41.42 16.43 -40.06
C ASP A 28 42.66 15.57 -40.32
N ALA A 29 42.40 14.37 -40.85
CA ALA A 29 43.21 13.78 -41.92
C ALA A 29 42.33 12.92 -42.84
N GLN A 30 42.04 13.45 -44.04
CA GLN A 30 41.47 12.74 -45.18
C GLN A 30 42.48 11.73 -45.73
N ARG A 31 42.08 10.48 -46.00
CA ARG A 31 42.67 9.65 -47.08
C ARG A 31 41.63 8.74 -47.74
N HIS A 32 41.82 8.65 -49.05
CA HIS A 32 41.10 7.98 -50.14
C HIS A 32 40.33 6.67 -49.90
N VAL A 33 39.19 6.61 -50.58
CA VAL A 33 38.32 5.45 -50.86
C VAL A 33 38.76 4.74 -52.16
N PRO A 34 38.69 3.40 -52.23
CA PRO A 34 38.34 2.70 -53.46
C PRO A 34 36.96 2.04 -53.36
N ALA A 35 36.23 2.09 -54.47
CA ALA A 35 34.86 1.65 -54.63
C ALA A 35 34.69 0.12 -54.60
N GLY A 36 33.66 -0.37 -53.91
CA GLY A 36 33.26 -1.78 -54.01
C GLY A 36 32.16 -2.20 -53.03
N ARG A 37 30.96 -2.47 -53.58
CA ARG A 37 29.78 -3.15 -52.98
C ARG A 37 28.93 -2.34 -51.97
N ARG A 38 27.72 -1.97 -52.41
CA ARG A 38 26.65 -1.41 -51.58
C ARG A 38 26.18 -2.44 -50.53
N PRO A 39 26.21 -2.15 -49.23
CA PRO A 39 25.53 -2.97 -48.23
C PRO A 39 24.01 -2.65 -48.23
N PRO A 40 23.15 -3.57 -47.75
CA PRO A 40 21.70 -3.38 -47.78
C PRO A 40 21.29 -2.17 -46.94
N ARG A 41 20.32 -1.39 -47.45
CA ARG A 41 19.70 -0.26 -46.76
C ARG A 41 19.24 -0.70 -45.36
N ARG A 42 19.95 -0.26 -44.31
CA ARG A 42 19.44 -0.32 -42.93
C ARG A 42 18.24 0.62 -42.85
N LEU A 43 17.06 0.04 -42.63
CA LEU A 43 15.88 0.76 -42.17
C LEU A 43 16.27 1.55 -40.90
N PRO A 44 15.82 2.81 -40.74
CA PRO A 44 16.11 3.55 -39.52
C PRO A 44 15.59 2.74 -38.33
N ALA A 45 16.50 2.46 -37.39
CA ALA A 45 16.18 1.75 -36.17
C ALA A 45 14.96 2.39 -35.53
N GLY A 46 13.87 1.61 -35.42
CA GLY A 46 12.67 2.04 -34.72
C GLY A 46 13.08 2.55 -33.34
N ARG A 47 12.49 3.68 -32.95
CA ARG A 47 12.59 4.22 -31.59
C ARG A 47 12.43 3.05 -30.61
N PRO A 48 13.27 2.93 -29.57
CA PRO A 48 13.10 1.88 -28.58
C PRO A 48 11.66 1.98 -28.06
N ARG A 49 10.92 0.87 -28.16
CA ARG A 49 9.64 0.73 -27.46
C ARG A 49 9.95 0.97 -25.98
N GLN A 50 9.64 2.17 -25.50
CA GLN A 50 9.64 2.44 -24.07
C GLN A 50 8.59 1.50 -23.48
N GLY A 51 9.05 0.47 -22.77
CA GLY A 51 8.20 -0.29 -21.86
C GLY A 51 7.54 0.66 -20.86
N PRO A 52 6.46 0.24 -20.18
CA PRO A 52 5.77 1.10 -19.22
C PRO A 52 6.79 1.65 -18.22
N ALA A 53 6.88 2.98 -18.11
CA ALA A 53 7.76 3.66 -17.18
C ALA A 53 7.54 3.06 -15.79
N HIS A 54 8.57 2.44 -15.22
CA HIS A 54 8.50 1.87 -13.87
C HIS A 54 8.21 3.00 -12.88
N LEU A 55 6.96 3.09 -12.39
CA LEU A 55 6.62 4.01 -11.31
C LEU A 55 7.18 3.44 -9.99
N PRO A 56 7.88 4.22 -9.17
CA PRO A 56 8.34 3.76 -7.87
C PRO A 56 7.17 3.61 -6.88
N GLU A 57 7.45 2.95 -5.76
CA GLU A 57 6.59 2.99 -4.58
C GLU A 57 6.35 4.44 -4.13
N VAL A 58 5.25 4.66 -3.42
CA VAL A 58 4.80 5.99 -3.06
C VAL A 58 4.46 6.04 -1.58
N VAL A 59 4.94 7.07 -0.90
CA VAL A 59 4.57 7.40 0.48
C VAL A 59 3.68 8.61 0.50
N LEU A 60 2.63 8.53 1.31
CA LEU A 60 1.82 9.68 1.64
C LEU A 60 2.29 10.25 2.98
N ARG A 61 2.72 11.52 2.98
CA ARG A 61 2.96 12.29 4.20
C ARG A 61 1.78 13.20 4.43
N ARG A 62 1.25 13.16 5.66
CA ARG A 62 0.14 14.01 6.10
C ARG A 62 0.56 14.75 7.37
N ASP A 63 0.47 16.07 7.32
CA ASP A 63 0.56 16.89 8.51
C ASP A 63 -0.72 16.67 9.32
N LEU A 64 -0.56 16.12 10.53
CA LEU A 64 -1.65 15.93 11.49
C LEU A 64 -1.29 16.75 12.74
N PRO A 65 -2.13 17.72 13.14
CA PRO A 65 -1.90 18.41 14.41
C PRO A 65 -1.99 17.41 15.58
N PRO A 66 -1.30 17.67 16.70
CA PRO A 66 -1.47 16.89 17.92
C PRO A 66 -2.95 16.86 18.34
N LEU A 67 -3.42 15.72 18.85
CA LEU A 67 -4.82 15.51 19.27
C LEU A 67 -5.22 16.44 20.42
N LEU A 68 -5.56 17.69 20.11
CA LEU A 68 -6.26 18.62 21.00
C LEU A 68 -7.74 18.83 20.59
N ALA A 69 -8.21 18.14 19.54
CA ALA A 69 -9.58 18.26 19.04
C ALA A 69 -10.32 16.91 19.05
N ARG A 70 -11.63 16.97 19.33
CA ARG A 70 -12.54 15.82 19.54
C ARG A 70 -12.22 14.63 18.62
N PRO A 71 -12.10 13.41 19.16
CA PRO A 71 -11.78 12.22 18.38
C PRO A 71 -12.83 11.97 17.29
N LEU A 72 -12.38 11.83 16.03
CA LEU A 72 -13.21 11.23 14.99
C LEU A 72 -13.59 9.79 15.41
N PRO A 73 -14.82 9.33 15.12
CA PRO A 73 -15.20 7.94 15.34
C PRO A 73 -14.21 6.97 14.69
N ALA A 74 -13.85 5.88 15.37
CA ALA A 74 -12.81 4.95 14.91
C ALA A 74 -13.01 4.45 13.47
N HIS A 75 -14.27 4.26 13.05
CA HIS A 75 -14.63 3.81 11.70
C HIS A 75 -14.37 4.84 10.57
N ARG A 76 -14.06 6.10 10.91
CA ARG A 76 -13.69 7.15 9.94
C ARG A 76 -12.23 7.56 10.02
N ARG A 77 -11.40 6.87 10.81
CA ARG A 77 -9.98 7.21 10.94
C ARG A 77 -9.18 6.57 9.82
N THR A 78 -8.35 7.37 9.15
CA THR A 78 -7.35 6.88 8.21
C THR A 78 -6.20 6.23 8.98
N ALA A 79 -5.46 5.32 8.35
CA ALA A 79 -4.30 4.68 8.98
C ALA A 79 -3.29 5.70 9.58
N PRO A 80 -2.93 6.81 8.91
CA PRO A 80 -2.11 7.86 9.54
C PRO A 80 -2.73 8.44 10.83
N GLY A 81 -4.05 8.66 10.84
CA GLY A 81 -4.76 9.15 12.01
C GLY A 81 -4.83 8.13 13.15
N VAL A 82 -4.93 6.84 12.83
CA VAL A 82 -4.83 5.75 13.82
C VAL A 82 -3.41 5.70 14.40
N GLY A 83 -2.37 5.76 13.57
CA GLY A 83 -0.98 5.77 14.02
C GLY A 83 -0.69 6.92 14.98
N ARG A 84 -1.07 8.15 14.61
CA ARG A 84 -0.97 9.33 15.48
C ARG A 84 -1.70 9.11 16.81
N ALA A 85 -2.94 8.65 16.75
CA ALA A 85 -3.74 8.45 17.96
C ALA A 85 -3.12 7.43 18.92
N LEU A 86 -2.56 6.33 18.40
CA LEU A 86 -1.88 5.33 19.23
C LEU A 86 -0.67 5.91 19.96
N VAL A 87 0.08 6.79 19.29
CA VAL A 87 1.24 7.46 19.88
C VAL A 87 0.82 8.54 20.88
N ASP A 88 -0.12 9.40 20.51
CA ASP A 88 -0.60 10.50 21.36
C ASP A 88 -1.29 9.99 22.64
N THR A 89 -1.91 8.81 22.59
CA THR A 89 -2.56 8.17 23.76
C THR A 89 -1.60 7.32 24.59
N GLY A 90 -0.32 7.22 24.21
CA GLY A 90 0.68 6.40 24.90
C GLY A 90 0.51 4.88 24.70
N LEU A 91 -0.38 4.44 23.81
CA LEU A 91 -0.60 3.03 23.48
C LEU A 91 0.51 2.44 22.59
N HIS A 92 1.30 3.28 21.94
CA HIS A 92 2.51 2.90 21.20
C HIS A 92 3.57 4.00 21.32
N ARG A 93 4.85 3.64 21.26
CA ARG A 93 5.94 4.64 21.17
C ARG A 93 5.98 5.27 19.77
N PRO A 94 6.52 6.47 19.58
CA PRO A 94 6.84 6.96 18.24
C PRO A 94 7.68 5.97 17.43
N GLY A 95 7.66 6.13 16.10
CA GLY A 95 8.38 5.30 15.14
C GLY A 95 7.46 4.53 14.19
N ALA A 96 7.96 3.40 13.71
CA ALA A 96 7.25 2.58 12.73
C ALA A 96 6.16 1.71 13.39
N LEU A 97 4.94 1.79 12.86
CA LEU A 97 3.81 0.97 13.24
C LEU A 97 3.23 0.27 12.02
N LEU A 98 2.69 -0.93 12.22
CA LEU A 98 1.85 -1.58 11.22
C LEU A 98 0.39 -1.38 11.58
N ILE A 99 -0.43 -1.08 10.58
CA ILE A 99 -1.86 -0.87 10.74
C ILE A 99 -2.58 -1.77 9.74
N ALA A 100 -3.34 -2.73 10.26
CA ALA A 100 -4.20 -3.57 9.44
C ALA A 100 -5.33 -2.74 8.83
N THR A 101 -5.51 -2.84 7.51
CA THR A 101 -6.62 -2.22 6.77
C THR A 101 -7.32 -3.27 5.92
N ARG A 102 -8.52 -2.98 5.42
CA ARG A 102 -9.21 -3.86 4.45
C ARG A 102 -8.38 -4.10 3.17
N ALA A 103 -7.51 -3.17 2.82
CA ALA A 103 -6.59 -3.27 1.67
C ALA A 103 -5.22 -3.86 2.05
N GLY A 104 -5.14 -4.60 3.15
CA GLY A 104 -3.93 -5.19 3.69
C GLY A 104 -3.25 -4.34 4.75
N THR A 105 -2.17 -4.87 5.32
CA THR A 105 -1.37 -4.17 6.33
C THR A 105 -0.61 -3.01 5.70
N ARG A 106 -0.73 -1.83 6.30
CA ARG A 106 -0.01 -0.62 5.89
C ARG A 106 0.99 -0.23 6.96
N ARG A 107 2.17 0.20 6.52
CA ARG A 107 3.20 0.70 7.42
C ARG A 107 3.05 2.20 7.58
N VAL A 108 2.92 2.63 8.82
CA VAL A 108 2.84 4.03 9.21
C VAL A 108 4.09 4.38 10.00
N HIS A 109 4.59 5.60 9.87
CA HIS A 109 5.65 6.12 10.71
C HIS A 109 5.19 7.43 11.34
N VAL A 110 5.24 7.46 12.66
CA VAL A 110 4.95 8.65 13.46
C VAL A 110 6.30 9.17 13.98
N PRO A 111 6.67 10.43 13.72
CA PRO A 111 7.97 10.96 14.11
C PRO A 111 8.14 11.06 15.62
N ASP A 112 9.39 10.91 16.07
CA ASP A 112 9.80 10.88 17.48
C ASP A 112 9.47 12.17 18.25
N ASP A 113 9.42 13.29 17.53
CA ASP A 113 9.08 14.60 18.08
C ASP A 113 7.58 14.77 18.36
N HIS A 114 6.74 13.78 18.02
CA HIS A 114 5.27 13.82 18.09
C HIS A 114 4.60 14.93 17.24
N THR A 115 5.35 15.81 16.60
CA THR A 115 4.83 17.02 15.95
C THR A 115 4.98 17.00 14.43
N GLY A 116 5.92 16.22 13.89
CA GLY A 116 6.14 16.13 12.44
C GLY A 116 5.06 15.35 11.68
N PRO A 117 5.05 15.38 10.35
CA PRO A 117 4.08 14.65 9.52
C PRO A 117 4.12 13.13 9.75
N VAL A 118 2.95 12.52 9.80
CA VAL A 118 2.82 11.06 9.77
C VAL A 118 2.98 10.58 8.33
N THR A 119 3.80 9.56 8.12
CA THR A 119 4.00 8.96 6.80
C THR A 119 3.36 7.58 6.73
N ILE A 120 2.85 7.21 5.56
CA ILE A 120 2.28 5.89 5.29
C ILE A 120 2.77 5.36 3.96
N ASP A 121 3.16 4.09 3.95
CA ASP A 121 3.45 3.34 2.73
C ASP A 121 2.14 2.96 2.02
N MET A 122 1.94 3.56 0.84
CA MET A 122 0.75 3.35 0.01
C MET A 122 0.97 2.22 -1.02
N GLY A 123 2.16 1.65 -1.07
CA GLY A 123 2.55 0.63 -2.04
C GLY A 123 2.76 1.22 -3.43
N ARG A 124 2.82 0.32 -4.42
CA ARG A 124 3.12 0.68 -5.81
C ARG A 124 1.83 0.90 -6.62
N PRO A 125 1.66 2.07 -7.27
CA PRO A 125 0.54 2.28 -8.19
C PRO A 125 0.63 1.34 -9.38
N ARG A 126 -0.51 0.77 -9.78
CA ARG A 126 -0.64 -0.02 -11.02
C ARG A 126 -1.43 0.77 -12.04
N LEU A 127 -0.76 1.16 -13.12
CA LEU A 127 -1.40 1.77 -14.28
C LEU A 127 -1.83 0.68 -15.25
N SER A 128 -3.07 0.76 -15.72
CA SER A 128 -3.54 -0.02 -16.88
C SER A 128 -3.84 0.93 -18.05
N SER A 129 -4.07 0.40 -19.25
CA SER A 129 -4.21 1.25 -20.44
C SER A 129 -5.35 2.26 -20.27
N THR A 130 -5.07 3.52 -20.58
CA THR A 130 -6.00 4.66 -20.52
C THR A 130 -7.06 4.66 -21.63
N ARG A 131 -7.00 3.72 -22.57
CA ARG A 131 -7.84 3.76 -23.76
C ARG A 131 -9.28 3.39 -23.43
N GLY A 132 -10.17 4.34 -23.66
CA GLY A 132 -11.62 4.13 -23.65
C GLY A 132 -12.33 4.44 -22.33
N ILE A 133 -11.59 4.79 -21.25
CA ILE A 133 -12.23 5.20 -20.00
C ILE A 133 -12.63 6.67 -20.10
N GLN A 134 -13.91 6.94 -19.93
CA GLN A 134 -14.48 8.28 -19.88
C GLN A 134 -15.25 8.47 -18.59
N VAL A 135 -15.17 9.67 -18.03
CA VAL A 135 -15.92 10.08 -16.85
C VAL A 135 -16.81 11.25 -17.23
N THR A 136 -18.09 11.13 -16.91
CA THR A 136 -19.09 12.19 -17.11
C THR A 136 -19.50 12.77 -15.76
N ALA A 137 -19.33 14.07 -15.58
CA ALA A 137 -19.82 14.85 -14.44
C ALA A 137 -20.25 16.25 -14.88
N ALA A 138 -21.23 16.84 -14.21
CA ALA A 138 -21.78 18.15 -14.56
C ALA A 138 -22.15 18.31 -16.05
N GLY A 139 -22.69 17.25 -16.67
CA GLY A 139 -23.09 17.24 -18.08
C GLY A 139 -21.95 17.22 -19.10
N ARG A 140 -20.70 17.05 -18.66
CA ARG A 140 -19.50 17.03 -19.50
C ARG A 140 -18.77 15.72 -19.34
N THR A 141 -18.07 15.30 -20.40
CA THR A 141 -17.36 14.01 -20.45
C THR A 141 -15.89 14.24 -20.74
N TRP A 142 -15.03 13.58 -19.99
CA TRP A 142 -13.57 13.67 -20.11
C TRP A 142 -12.92 12.28 -20.12
N PRO A 143 -11.77 12.14 -20.79
CA PRO A 143 -10.96 10.94 -20.67
C PRO A 143 -10.40 10.81 -19.25
N ALA A 144 -10.26 9.57 -18.78
CA ALA A 144 -9.68 9.28 -17.48
C ALA A 144 -8.57 8.22 -17.54
N VAL A 145 -7.69 8.26 -16.55
CA VAL A 145 -6.60 7.33 -16.35
C VAL A 145 -7.00 6.32 -15.29
N HIS A 146 -6.91 5.03 -15.62
CA HIS A 146 -7.05 4.00 -14.61
C HIS A 146 -5.79 3.90 -13.77
N VAL A 147 -5.96 3.96 -12.44
CA VAL A 147 -4.91 3.66 -11.49
C VAL A 147 -5.47 2.73 -10.41
N ASP A 148 -4.74 1.68 -10.07
CA ASP A 148 -5.06 0.81 -8.94
C ASP A 148 -4.03 1.02 -7.82
N MET A 149 -4.55 1.40 -6.64
CA MET A 149 -3.80 1.62 -5.39
C MET A 149 -4.09 0.53 -4.32
N GLY A 150 -4.68 -0.60 -4.75
CA GLY A 150 -5.37 -1.57 -3.90
C GLY A 150 -6.90 -1.40 -3.94
N ASN A 151 -7.37 -0.36 -4.62
CA ASN A 151 -8.75 -0.09 -5.01
C ASN A 151 -8.74 0.74 -6.32
N PRO A 152 -9.78 0.63 -7.17
CA PRO A 152 -9.78 1.27 -8.49
C PRO A 152 -10.01 2.79 -8.41
N HIS A 153 -9.20 3.53 -9.16
CA HIS A 153 -9.26 4.98 -9.35
C HIS A 153 -9.38 5.35 -10.83
N ALA A 154 -10.19 6.36 -11.13
CA ALA A 154 -10.34 6.98 -12.44
C ALA A 154 -9.96 8.47 -12.32
N VAL A 155 -8.76 8.81 -12.81
CA VAL A 155 -8.20 10.15 -12.69
C VAL A 155 -8.49 10.97 -13.94
N VAL A 156 -9.20 12.08 -13.78
CA VAL A 156 -9.57 13.04 -14.82
C VAL A 156 -8.72 14.29 -14.68
N PHE A 157 -8.07 14.72 -15.77
CA PHE A 157 -7.34 15.97 -15.80
C PHE A 157 -8.23 17.10 -16.34
N LEU A 158 -8.27 18.22 -15.60
CA LEU A 158 -9.06 19.40 -15.90
C LEU A 158 -8.19 20.66 -15.83
N GLU A 159 -8.57 21.69 -16.58
CA GLU A 159 -8.01 23.03 -16.45
C GLU A 159 -8.35 23.66 -15.09
N ASP A 160 -9.51 23.33 -14.54
CA ASP A 160 -9.96 23.73 -13.19
C ASP A 160 -10.86 22.64 -12.60
N THR A 161 -10.56 22.22 -11.36
CA THR A 161 -11.37 21.24 -10.61
C THR A 161 -12.81 21.71 -10.32
N ALA A 162 -13.10 23.00 -10.41
CA ALA A 162 -14.47 23.55 -10.33
C ALA A 162 -15.36 23.03 -11.47
N LEU A 163 -14.78 22.69 -12.63
CA LEU A 163 -15.52 22.17 -13.78
C LEU A 163 -16.18 20.81 -13.53
N ALA A 164 -15.74 20.08 -12.49
CA ALA A 164 -16.36 18.83 -12.06
C ALA A 164 -17.77 19.04 -11.47
N GLY A 165 -18.13 20.28 -11.11
CA GLY A 165 -19.44 20.64 -10.57
C GLY A 165 -19.69 20.07 -9.18
N ASP A 166 -20.95 19.74 -8.91
CA ASP A 166 -21.39 19.15 -7.64
C ASP A 166 -21.11 17.64 -7.60
N LEU A 167 -20.17 17.23 -6.74
CA LEU A 167 -19.76 15.83 -6.60
C LEU A 167 -20.61 15.06 -5.58
N ARG A 168 -21.70 15.65 -5.07
CA ARG A 168 -22.77 14.88 -4.42
C ARG A 168 -23.51 14.00 -5.43
N THR A 169 -23.58 14.45 -6.68
CA THR A 169 -24.03 13.62 -7.80
C THR A 169 -22.90 12.68 -8.21
N VAL A 170 -23.20 11.40 -8.33
CA VAL A 170 -22.22 10.37 -8.68
C VAL A 170 -21.76 10.58 -10.14
N PRO A 171 -20.44 10.70 -10.40
CA PRO A 171 -19.91 10.72 -11.75
C PRO A 171 -20.16 9.38 -12.46
N THR A 172 -20.56 9.43 -13.73
CA THR A 172 -20.75 8.23 -14.56
C THR A 172 -19.42 7.84 -15.18
N VAL A 173 -19.02 6.58 -15.07
CA VAL A 173 -17.80 6.06 -15.71
C VAL A 173 -18.17 5.09 -16.82
N THR A 174 -17.60 5.28 -18.00
CA THR A 174 -17.83 4.41 -19.16
C THR A 174 -16.50 3.85 -19.72
N PRO A 175 -16.50 2.61 -20.22
CA PRO A 175 -17.59 1.63 -20.15
C PRO A 175 -17.79 1.14 -18.70
N ALA A 176 -19.04 0.83 -18.33
CA ALA A 176 -19.35 0.32 -16.97
C ALA A 176 -18.57 -0.97 -16.63
N ALA A 177 -18.30 -1.80 -17.64
CA ALA A 177 -17.51 -3.02 -17.51
C ALA A 177 -16.04 -2.78 -17.07
N ALA A 178 -15.50 -1.57 -17.24
CA ALA A 178 -14.16 -1.24 -16.73
C ALA A 178 -14.12 -1.22 -15.20
N TYR A 179 -15.26 -0.96 -14.55
CA TYR A 179 -15.38 -0.84 -13.11
C TYR A 179 -16.65 -1.55 -12.62
N PRO A 180 -16.70 -2.89 -12.63
CA PRO A 180 -17.90 -3.66 -12.27
C PRO A 180 -18.39 -3.42 -10.84
N HIS A 181 -17.50 -2.92 -9.97
CA HIS A 181 -17.82 -2.58 -8.59
C HIS A 181 -17.74 -1.06 -8.32
N GLY A 182 -17.69 -0.24 -9.37
CA GLY A 182 -17.44 1.20 -9.30
C GLY A 182 -15.96 1.57 -9.12
N ALA A 183 -15.66 2.86 -9.24
CA ALA A 183 -14.33 3.44 -9.03
C ALA A 183 -14.41 4.67 -8.12
N THR A 184 -13.29 5.01 -7.48
CA THR A 184 -13.10 6.37 -6.96
C THR A 184 -12.72 7.27 -8.13
N VAL A 185 -13.27 8.48 -8.20
CA VAL A 185 -13.03 9.41 -9.30
C VAL A 185 -12.33 10.65 -8.78
N GLU A 186 -11.15 10.94 -9.32
CA GLU A 186 -10.39 12.17 -9.04
C GLU A 186 -10.52 13.15 -10.18
N PHE A 187 -10.77 14.42 -9.85
CA PHE A 187 -10.70 15.54 -10.78
C PHE A 187 -9.49 16.40 -10.40
N VAL A 188 -8.52 16.50 -11.30
CA VAL A 188 -7.17 16.98 -11.02
C VAL A 188 -6.81 18.15 -11.92
N THR A 189 -6.33 19.22 -11.32
CA THR A 189 -5.70 20.34 -12.01
C THR A 189 -4.23 20.42 -11.64
N THR A 190 -3.36 20.56 -12.63
CA THR A 190 -1.93 20.80 -12.42
C THR A 190 -1.68 22.29 -12.19
N CYS A 191 -1.37 22.68 -10.95
CA CYS A 191 -1.13 24.08 -10.56
C CYS A 191 0.32 24.53 -10.81
N GLY A 192 1.22 23.60 -11.09
CA GLY A 192 2.63 23.84 -11.38
C GLY A 192 3.41 22.54 -11.43
N PRO A 193 4.74 22.60 -11.63
CA PRO A 193 5.59 21.43 -11.56
C PRO A 193 5.41 20.72 -10.21
N HIS A 194 4.98 19.45 -10.25
CA HIS A 194 4.79 18.62 -9.06
C HIS A 194 3.74 19.13 -8.05
N HIS A 195 2.84 20.02 -8.46
CA HIS A 195 1.77 20.55 -7.61
C HIS A 195 0.41 20.34 -8.28
N LEU A 196 -0.44 19.59 -7.61
CA LEU A 196 -1.77 19.22 -8.03
C LEU A 196 -2.82 19.80 -7.07
N GLN A 197 -3.95 20.22 -7.61
CA GLN A 197 -5.19 20.43 -6.88
C GLN A 197 -6.18 19.33 -7.26
N LEU A 198 -6.90 18.79 -6.28
CA LEU A 198 -7.78 17.64 -6.49
C LEU A 198 -9.12 17.81 -5.77
N ARG A 199 -10.17 17.37 -6.44
CA ARG A 199 -11.45 17.00 -5.82
C ARG A 199 -11.73 15.53 -6.10
N VAL A 200 -12.46 14.87 -5.21
CA VAL A 200 -12.65 13.42 -5.27
C VAL A 200 -14.09 13.04 -4.97
N HIS A 201 -14.61 12.11 -5.76
CA HIS A 201 -15.81 11.35 -5.44
C HIS A 201 -15.41 9.93 -5.06
N GLU A 202 -15.52 9.60 -3.77
CA GLU A 202 -15.19 8.27 -3.26
C GLU A 202 -16.31 7.26 -3.52
N ARG A 203 -15.90 6.10 -4.03
CA ARG A 203 -16.78 4.99 -4.34
C ARG A 203 -17.61 4.58 -3.13
N GLY A 204 -18.94 4.71 -3.24
CA GLY A 204 -19.87 4.35 -2.18
C GLY A 204 -19.92 5.33 -1.00
N VAL A 205 -19.28 6.51 -1.13
CA VAL A 205 -19.26 7.54 -0.08
C VAL A 205 -19.79 8.88 -0.60
N GLY A 206 -19.39 9.30 -1.81
CA GLY A 206 -19.68 10.62 -2.35
C GLY A 206 -18.46 11.55 -2.32
N GLU A 207 -18.67 12.85 -2.44
CA GLU A 207 -17.59 13.83 -2.32
C GLU A 207 -16.93 13.76 -0.94
N THR A 208 -15.61 13.56 -0.90
CA THR A 208 -14.83 13.62 0.33
C THR A 208 -13.82 14.75 0.29
N ARG A 209 -13.48 15.25 1.48
CA ARG A 209 -12.52 16.35 1.60
C ARG A 209 -11.08 15.91 1.40
N ALA A 210 -10.78 14.63 1.58
CA ALA A 210 -9.43 14.11 1.37
C ALA A 210 -9.45 12.59 1.10
N CYS A 211 -8.73 12.16 0.07
CA CYS A 211 -8.51 10.74 -0.25
C CYS A 211 -7.02 10.48 -0.45
N GLY A 212 -6.42 9.65 0.42
CA GLY A 212 -4.98 9.37 0.39
C GLY A 212 -4.56 8.54 -0.83
N THR A 213 -5.31 7.49 -1.14
CA THR A 213 -5.09 6.67 -2.34
C THR A 213 -5.36 7.47 -3.61
N GLY A 214 -6.36 8.35 -3.61
CA GLY A 214 -6.65 9.26 -4.72
C GLY A 214 -5.53 10.27 -5.01
N ALA A 215 -4.90 10.84 -3.97
CA ALA A 215 -3.72 11.69 -4.15
C ALA A 215 -2.54 10.92 -4.78
N CYS A 216 -2.28 9.69 -4.35
CA CYS A 216 -1.26 8.83 -4.96
C CYS A 216 -1.61 8.46 -6.42
N ALA A 217 -2.88 8.15 -6.70
CA ALA A 217 -3.37 7.85 -8.04
C ALA A 217 -3.17 9.03 -8.98
N ALA A 218 -3.52 10.24 -8.56
CA ALA A 218 -3.35 11.46 -9.34
C ALA A 218 -1.88 11.74 -9.69
N VAL A 219 -0.96 11.53 -8.73
CA VAL A 219 0.48 11.67 -8.98
C VAL A 219 0.99 10.62 -9.96
N ALA A 220 0.58 9.36 -9.80
CA ALA A 220 0.92 8.28 -10.72
C ALA A 220 0.43 8.57 -12.15
N ALA A 221 -0.81 9.02 -12.29
CA ALA A 221 -1.40 9.44 -13.56
C ALA A 221 -0.66 10.64 -14.16
N THR A 222 -0.31 11.64 -13.34
CA THR A 222 0.43 12.83 -13.79
C THR A 222 1.79 12.45 -14.37
N ARG A 223 2.53 11.57 -13.67
CA ARG A 223 3.83 11.07 -14.13
C ARG A 223 3.73 10.31 -15.47
N ALA A 224 2.65 9.55 -15.66
CA ALA A 224 2.41 8.83 -16.90
C ALA A 224 2.02 9.76 -18.07
N HIS A 225 1.28 10.83 -17.79
CA HIS A 225 0.81 11.79 -18.80
C HIS A 225 1.82 12.90 -19.14
N GLN A 226 2.74 13.21 -18.23
CA GLN A 226 3.74 14.27 -18.39
C GLN A 226 5.17 13.72 -18.24
N PRO A 227 5.62 12.79 -19.11
CA PRO A 227 6.94 12.15 -19.00
C PRO A 227 8.10 13.12 -19.20
N ALA A 228 7.84 14.33 -19.73
CA ALA A 228 8.84 15.37 -19.94
C ALA A 228 9.19 16.13 -18.66
N LEU A 229 8.36 16.06 -17.61
CA LEU A 229 8.70 16.65 -16.32
C LEU A 229 9.72 15.76 -15.60
N PRO A 230 10.82 16.34 -15.06
CA PRO A 230 11.74 15.59 -14.22
C PRO A 230 10.98 14.90 -13.09
N VAL A 231 11.30 13.65 -12.80
CA VAL A 231 10.68 12.96 -11.66
C VAL A 231 11.08 13.70 -10.38
N ALA A 232 10.09 14.29 -9.68
CA ALA A 232 10.32 14.87 -8.38
C ALA A 232 10.25 13.83 -7.27
N ILE A 233 11.12 14.01 -6.28
CA ILE A 233 11.10 13.28 -5.02
C ILE A 233 9.83 13.55 -4.18
N ARG A 234 9.11 14.64 -4.48
CA ARG A 234 7.91 15.09 -3.77
C ARG A 234 6.93 15.76 -4.72
N TYR A 235 5.67 15.33 -4.65
CA TYR A 235 4.52 16.01 -5.20
C TYR A 235 3.66 16.60 -4.07
N THR A 236 3.08 17.76 -4.32
CA THR A 236 2.09 18.39 -3.44
C THR A 236 0.71 18.20 -4.03
N ALA A 237 -0.23 17.71 -3.22
CA ALA A 237 -1.62 17.49 -3.58
C ALA A 237 -2.50 18.30 -2.63
N ASP A 238 -3.17 19.33 -3.14
CA ASP A 238 -4.10 20.17 -2.38
C ASP A 238 -5.53 19.64 -2.55
N LEU A 239 -6.16 19.27 -1.44
CA LEU A 239 -7.54 18.81 -1.37
C LEU A 239 -8.35 19.74 -0.44
N PRO A 240 -9.70 19.75 -0.51
CA PRO A 240 -10.52 20.58 0.38
C PRO A 240 -10.32 20.33 1.88
N GLY A 241 -9.77 19.16 2.24
CA GLY A 241 -9.46 18.73 3.60
C GLY A 241 -8.04 19.01 4.04
N GLY A 242 -7.23 19.63 3.18
CA GLY A 242 -5.84 19.98 3.45
C GLY A 242 -4.86 19.45 2.42
N ARG A 243 -3.59 19.73 2.68
CA ARG A 243 -2.46 19.39 1.82
C ARG A 243 -1.91 18.01 2.16
N LEU A 244 -1.61 17.23 1.12
CA LEU A 244 -0.90 15.96 1.21
C LEU A 244 0.39 16.04 0.40
N HIS A 245 1.41 15.33 0.87
CA HIS A 245 2.67 15.19 0.14
C HIS A 245 2.89 13.75 -0.27
N VAL A 246 3.04 13.55 -1.55
CA VAL A 246 3.26 12.25 -2.15
C VAL A 246 4.74 12.17 -2.52
N VAL A 247 5.50 11.36 -1.80
CA VAL A 247 6.97 11.30 -1.92
C VAL A 247 7.44 9.96 -2.44
N GLU A 248 8.55 9.97 -3.16
CA GLU A 248 9.29 8.73 -3.37
C GLU A 248 9.95 8.30 -2.06
N PRO A 249 9.97 7.00 -1.77
CA PRO A 249 10.66 6.44 -0.63
C PRO A 249 12.15 6.78 -0.64
N GLU A 250 12.65 7.32 0.47
CA GLU A 250 14.07 7.34 0.74
C GLU A 250 14.59 5.90 0.91
N GLU A 251 15.87 5.67 0.62
CA GLU A 251 16.47 4.33 0.68
C GLU A 251 16.46 3.73 2.09
N ALA A 252 16.61 4.57 3.13
CA ALA A 252 16.42 4.16 4.51
C ALA A 252 14.98 3.68 4.77
N ALA A 253 13.99 4.38 4.20
CA ALA A 253 12.59 4.00 4.30
C ALA A 253 12.34 2.68 3.55
N ARG A 254 12.87 2.51 2.33
CA ARG A 254 12.83 1.24 1.58
C ARG A 254 13.47 0.09 2.35
N SER A 255 14.63 0.31 2.97
CA SER A 255 15.36 -0.68 3.77
C SER A 255 14.58 -1.11 5.01
N LEU A 256 14.03 -0.14 5.75
CA LEU A 256 13.09 -0.39 6.84
C LEU A 256 11.90 -1.22 6.33
N TRP A 257 11.30 -0.87 5.20
CA TRP A 257 10.12 -1.55 4.67
C TRP A 257 10.37 -2.97 4.16
N GLY A 258 11.52 -3.21 3.52
CA GLY A 258 11.95 -4.55 3.07
C GLY A 258 12.24 -5.52 4.23
N SER A 259 12.50 -5.02 5.43
CA SER A 259 12.82 -5.82 6.62
C SER A 259 11.60 -6.16 7.50
N SER A 260 10.38 -6.21 6.92
CA SER A 260 9.16 -6.61 7.66
C SER A 260 9.22 -8.07 8.14
N PRO A 261 9.14 -8.37 9.46
CA PRO A 261 8.95 -9.74 9.93
C PRO A 261 7.51 -10.28 9.67
N TYR A 262 6.67 -9.47 9.01
CA TYR A 262 5.25 -9.71 8.75
C TYR A 262 4.98 -9.90 7.25
N VAL A 263 5.69 -10.83 6.62
CA VAL A 263 5.44 -11.21 5.21
C VAL A 263 4.28 -12.21 5.17
N THR A 264 3.40 -12.09 4.18
CA THR A 264 2.38 -13.09 3.88
C THR A 264 2.74 -13.84 2.62
N ARG A 265 2.61 -15.16 2.63
CA ARG A 265 2.88 -16.05 1.49
C ARG A 265 1.61 -16.79 1.10
N LEU A 266 1.38 -16.92 -0.20
CA LEU A 266 0.37 -17.84 -0.71
C LEU A 266 0.91 -19.27 -0.59
N VAL A 267 0.17 -20.14 0.07
CA VAL A 267 0.53 -21.54 0.26
C VAL A 267 -0.56 -22.46 -0.27
N ASP A 268 -0.14 -23.59 -0.83
CA ASP A 268 -1.03 -24.62 -1.34
C ASP A 268 -1.57 -25.48 -0.20
N CYS A 269 -2.88 -25.72 -0.20
CA CYS A 269 -3.53 -26.67 0.72
C CYS A 269 -3.58 -28.08 0.11
N GLY A 270 -3.66 -29.10 0.96
CA GLY A 270 -3.86 -30.50 0.58
C GLY A 270 -2.63 -31.25 0.07
N LEU A 271 -1.43 -30.70 0.26
CA LEU A 271 -0.17 -31.44 0.09
C LEU A 271 0.30 -32.01 1.44
N GLU A 272 0.65 -31.12 2.37
CA GLU A 272 1.13 -31.50 3.71
C GLU A 272 0.02 -31.46 4.77
N TRP A 273 -1.00 -30.64 4.54
CA TRP A 273 -2.13 -30.41 5.44
C TRP A 273 -3.33 -29.89 4.66
N ASP A 274 -4.53 -30.18 5.16
CA ASP A 274 -5.75 -29.47 4.76
C ASP A 274 -6.06 -28.37 5.80
N ALA A 275 -7.03 -27.52 5.52
CA ALA A 275 -7.54 -26.58 6.52
C ALA A 275 -9.08 -26.56 6.57
N ILE A 276 -9.62 -26.31 7.76
CA ILE A 276 -11.04 -26.06 7.99
C ILE A 276 -11.20 -24.60 8.39
N VAL A 277 -12.00 -23.88 7.62
CA VAL A 277 -12.36 -22.49 7.86
C VAL A 277 -13.70 -22.45 8.58
N ILE A 278 -13.75 -21.76 9.71
CA ILE A 278 -14.93 -21.61 10.56
C ILE A 278 -15.31 -20.14 10.61
N ALA A 279 -16.56 -19.83 10.24
CA ALA A 279 -17.14 -18.50 10.38
C ALA A 279 -18.42 -18.56 11.24
N PRO A 280 -18.70 -17.52 12.06
CA PRO A 280 -17.84 -16.38 12.38
C PRO A 280 -16.70 -16.75 13.36
N LEU A 281 -15.66 -15.91 13.45
CA LEU A 281 -14.48 -16.12 14.32
C LEU A 281 -14.87 -16.43 15.77
N LYS A 282 -15.89 -15.74 16.32
CA LYS A 282 -16.39 -15.97 17.68
C LYS A 282 -16.83 -17.43 17.91
N ARG A 283 -17.51 -18.04 16.93
CA ARG A 283 -17.90 -19.45 16.95
C ARG A 283 -16.68 -20.36 16.96
N GLY A 284 -15.68 -20.05 16.13
CA GLY A 284 -14.40 -20.77 16.13
C GLY A 284 -13.70 -20.72 17.50
N LEU A 285 -13.66 -19.56 18.15
CA LEU A 285 -13.04 -19.39 19.48
C LEU A 285 -13.78 -20.20 20.57
N ALA A 286 -15.12 -20.26 20.51
CA ALA A 286 -15.92 -21.08 21.43
C ALA A 286 -15.59 -22.58 21.26
N VAL A 287 -15.36 -23.03 20.03
CA VAL A 287 -14.95 -24.41 19.74
C VAL A 287 -13.55 -24.72 20.27
N LEU A 288 -12.58 -23.82 20.10
CA LEU A 288 -11.23 -24.01 20.66
C LEU A 288 -11.27 -24.13 22.18
N THR A 289 -12.12 -23.34 22.83
CA THR A 289 -12.33 -23.40 24.30
C THR A 289 -12.85 -24.78 24.70
N ARG A 290 -13.79 -25.34 23.92
CA ARG A 290 -14.39 -26.64 24.20
C ARG A 290 -13.45 -27.82 23.94
N LEU A 291 -12.69 -27.75 22.86
CA LEU A 291 -11.65 -28.75 22.56
C LEU A 291 -10.49 -28.71 23.56
N SER A 292 -10.40 -27.65 24.38
CA SER A 292 -9.30 -27.46 25.35
C SER A 292 -7.92 -27.59 24.69
N LEU A 293 -7.79 -27.13 23.45
CA LEU A 293 -6.55 -27.27 22.70
C LEU A 293 -5.45 -26.46 23.39
N PRO A 294 -4.29 -27.09 23.66
CA PRO A 294 -3.18 -26.37 24.25
C PRO A 294 -2.59 -25.40 23.22
N ILE A 295 -2.91 -24.13 23.39
CA ILE A 295 -2.57 -23.02 22.48
C ILE A 295 -1.05 -22.89 22.26
N ASN A 296 -0.22 -23.43 23.16
CA ASN A 296 1.24 -23.40 23.08
C ASN A 296 1.90 -24.71 22.58
N CYS A 297 1.15 -25.70 22.09
CA CYS A 297 1.69 -27.04 21.80
C CYS A 297 1.78 -27.43 20.31
N GLY A 298 1.82 -26.46 19.39
CA GLY A 298 2.19 -26.74 18.00
C GLY A 298 1.03 -26.98 17.04
N TYR A 299 -0.22 -26.66 17.42
CA TYR A 299 -1.38 -26.78 16.55
C TYR A 299 -1.46 -25.57 15.61
N PRO A 300 -1.42 -25.72 14.28
CA PRO A 300 -1.51 -24.56 13.40
C PRO A 300 -2.97 -24.04 13.38
N VAL A 301 -3.22 -22.99 14.14
CA VAL A 301 -4.52 -22.33 14.26
C VAL A 301 -4.35 -20.84 14.04
N LEU A 302 -4.96 -20.33 12.97
CA LEU A 302 -4.83 -18.95 12.50
C LEU A 302 -6.17 -18.23 12.63
N ALA A 303 -6.19 -17.08 13.28
CA ALA A 303 -7.34 -16.18 13.28
C ALA A 303 -7.17 -15.12 12.19
N ASP A 304 -8.09 -15.05 11.22
CA ASP A 304 -8.19 -13.95 10.23
C ASP A 304 -9.20 -12.92 10.76
N TYR A 305 -8.69 -11.81 11.29
CA TYR A 305 -9.51 -10.74 11.87
C TYR A 305 -10.22 -9.90 10.80
N ILE A 306 -9.76 -9.93 9.56
CA ILE A 306 -10.36 -9.16 8.47
C ILE A 306 -11.60 -9.88 7.95
N ARG A 307 -11.50 -11.20 7.74
CA ARG A 307 -12.63 -12.02 7.30
C ARG A 307 -13.52 -12.49 8.44
N GLN A 308 -13.08 -12.30 9.69
CA GLN A 308 -13.74 -12.86 10.88
C GLN A 308 -13.88 -14.37 10.76
N GLU A 309 -12.78 -15.04 10.40
CA GLU A 309 -12.69 -16.49 10.21
C GLU A 309 -11.62 -17.08 11.12
N LEU A 310 -11.87 -18.28 11.64
CA LEU A 310 -10.85 -19.13 12.25
C LEU A 310 -10.43 -20.21 11.27
N ILE A 311 -9.14 -20.38 11.06
CA ILE A 311 -8.57 -21.37 10.14
C ILE A 311 -7.78 -22.38 10.96
N VAL A 312 -8.22 -23.63 10.93
CA VAL A 312 -7.63 -24.74 11.69
C VAL A 312 -7.00 -25.71 10.72
N HIS A 313 -5.70 -25.97 10.84
CA HIS A 313 -5.02 -26.97 10.02
C HIS A 313 -5.35 -28.38 10.53
N VAL A 314 -5.65 -29.27 9.60
CA VAL A 314 -5.98 -30.68 9.83
C VAL A 314 -5.10 -31.57 8.95
N PRO A 315 -4.95 -32.88 9.24
CA PRO A 315 -4.13 -33.76 8.41
C PRO A 315 -4.58 -33.74 6.95
N ALA A 316 -3.63 -33.80 6.00
CA ALA A 316 -3.94 -33.81 4.57
C ALA A 316 -4.91 -34.95 4.21
N GLY A 317 -5.87 -34.64 3.33
CA GLY A 317 -6.87 -35.60 2.89
C GLY A 317 -7.88 -35.99 3.97
N THR A 318 -8.03 -35.24 5.06
CA THR A 318 -8.99 -35.55 6.13
C THR A 318 -10.06 -34.49 6.34
N ALA A 319 -9.95 -33.30 5.72
CA ALA A 319 -10.89 -32.20 5.98
C ALA A 319 -12.37 -32.54 5.70
N ARG A 320 -12.65 -33.50 4.80
CA ARG A 320 -14.01 -34.00 4.53
C ARG A 320 -14.72 -34.65 5.73
N ARG A 321 -13.96 -35.05 6.76
CA ARG A 321 -14.52 -35.60 8.00
C ARG A 321 -15.20 -34.53 8.85
N CYS A 322 -14.89 -33.25 8.62
CA CYS A 322 -15.65 -32.16 9.21
C CYS A 322 -16.91 -31.88 8.39
N THR A 323 -18.06 -32.11 9.02
CA THR A 323 -19.38 -32.03 8.39
C THR A 323 -20.30 -31.03 9.09
N ALA A 324 -19.76 -30.27 10.06
CA ALA A 324 -20.49 -29.22 10.74
C ALA A 324 -20.86 -28.09 9.76
N GLN A 325 -22.07 -27.54 9.91
CA GLN A 325 -22.53 -26.43 9.08
C GLN A 325 -21.69 -25.17 9.30
N GLY A 326 -21.67 -24.27 8.32
CA GLY A 326 -20.89 -23.03 8.39
C GLY A 326 -19.38 -23.25 8.44
N THR A 327 -18.91 -24.41 7.95
CA THR A 327 -17.49 -24.69 7.75
C THR A 327 -17.18 -24.82 6.26
N ARG A 328 -15.94 -24.49 5.88
CA ARG A 328 -15.43 -24.66 4.53
C ARG A 328 -14.09 -25.38 4.58
N SER A 329 -13.97 -26.46 3.83
CA SER A 329 -12.73 -27.24 3.72
C SER A 329 -11.84 -26.71 2.60
N LEU A 330 -10.56 -26.55 2.90
CA LEU A 330 -9.50 -26.20 1.97
C LEU A 330 -8.61 -27.43 1.78
N THR A 331 -8.64 -28.00 0.59
CA THR A 331 -7.91 -29.22 0.21
C THR A 331 -7.06 -28.97 -1.03
N THR A 332 -6.56 -30.02 -1.68
CA THR A 332 -5.80 -29.94 -2.93
C THR A 332 -6.51 -29.04 -3.95
N GLY A 333 -5.77 -28.10 -4.54
CA GLY A 333 -6.31 -27.10 -5.47
C GLY A 333 -6.89 -25.85 -4.80
N SER A 334 -6.77 -25.74 -3.47
CA SER A 334 -7.06 -24.51 -2.72
C SER A 334 -5.77 -23.81 -2.28
N TRP A 335 -5.84 -22.49 -2.15
CA TRP A 335 -4.73 -21.66 -1.67
C TRP A 335 -5.14 -20.87 -0.43
N LEU A 336 -4.17 -20.65 0.45
CA LEU A 336 -4.33 -19.80 1.61
C LEU A 336 -3.23 -18.74 1.66
N LEU A 337 -3.59 -17.50 1.95
CA LEU A 337 -2.61 -16.45 2.21
C LEU A 337 -2.24 -16.47 3.70
N MET A 338 -1.03 -16.88 4.03
CA MET A 338 -0.59 -17.13 5.40
C MET A 338 0.56 -16.21 5.82
N PRO A 339 0.60 -15.74 7.07
CA PRO A 339 1.76 -15.02 7.59
C PRO A 339 2.95 -15.97 7.76
N THR A 340 4.15 -15.54 7.33
CA THR A 340 5.38 -16.35 7.35
C THR A 340 6.18 -16.23 8.64
N GLY A 341 5.77 -15.35 9.57
CA GLY A 341 6.40 -15.16 10.88
C GLY A 341 5.69 -15.89 12.02
N GLN A 342 6.42 -16.21 13.10
CA GLN A 342 5.85 -16.95 14.25
C GLN A 342 4.73 -16.22 14.98
N ARG A 343 4.68 -14.88 14.93
CA ARG A 343 3.59 -14.11 15.57
C ARG A 343 2.40 -13.84 14.65
N GLY A 344 2.45 -14.28 13.40
CA GLY A 344 1.46 -13.93 12.39
C GLY A 344 1.61 -12.48 11.92
N SER A 345 0.52 -11.84 11.54
CA SER A 345 0.36 -10.42 11.23
C SER A 345 -0.78 -9.81 12.04
N LEU A 346 -0.90 -8.48 12.05
CA LEU A 346 -2.04 -7.80 12.70
C LEU A 346 -3.40 -8.13 12.05
N SER A 347 -3.40 -8.55 10.79
CA SER A 347 -4.61 -8.93 10.05
C SER A 347 -4.97 -10.41 10.26
N ALA A 348 -3.97 -11.26 10.46
CA ALA A 348 -4.14 -12.67 10.71
C ALA A 348 -3.05 -13.18 11.65
N THR A 349 -3.40 -13.65 12.84
CA THR A 349 -2.45 -14.05 13.90
C THR A 349 -2.53 -15.54 14.17
N TRP A 350 -1.38 -16.16 14.40
CA TRP A 350 -1.32 -17.52 14.93
C TRP A 350 -1.83 -17.51 16.38
N LEU A 351 -3.00 -18.10 16.62
CA LEU A 351 -3.45 -18.36 17.98
C LEU A 351 -2.58 -19.46 18.58
N SER A 352 -2.36 -20.53 17.82
CA SER A 352 -1.37 -21.55 18.13
C SER A 352 -0.42 -21.69 16.94
N THR A 353 0.87 -21.58 17.22
CA THR A 353 1.91 -21.61 16.19
C THR A 353 2.26 -23.06 15.85
N PRO A 354 2.39 -23.42 14.56
CA PRO A 354 2.88 -24.73 14.19
C PRO A 354 4.26 -24.99 14.78
N HIS A 355 4.48 -26.20 15.30
CA HIS A 355 5.83 -26.62 15.68
C HIS A 355 6.67 -26.79 14.41
N PRO A 356 7.90 -26.24 14.34
CA PRO A 356 8.66 -26.12 13.10
C PRO A 356 9.04 -27.46 12.45
N THR A 357 9.09 -28.55 13.23
CA THR A 357 9.50 -29.87 12.74
C THR A 357 8.47 -30.98 12.95
N ARG A 358 7.40 -30.71 13.71
CA ARG A 358 6.38 -31.72 14.10
C ARG A 358 5.03 -31.05 14.33
N PRO A 359 4.38 -30.50 13.28
CA PRO A 359 3.08 -29.87 13.44
C PRO A 359 2.08 -30.90 13.99
N ARG A 360 1.33 -30.50 15.01
CA ARG A 360 0.21 -31.30 15.51
C ARG A 360 -1.04 -30.81 14.84
N PHE A 361 -1.78 -31.67 14.17
CA PHE A 361 -3.01 -31.27 13.50
C PHE A 361 -4.22 -31.60 14.37
N VAL A 362 -5.25 -30.77 14.27
CA VAL A 362 -6.53 -31.03 14.96
C VAL A 362 -7.26 -32.14 14.20
N ASP A 363 -7.86 -33.09 14.91
CA ASP A 363 -8.70 -34.11 14.25
C ASP A 363 -9.98 -33.44 13.73
N PRO A 364 -10.28 -33.55 12.43
CA PRO A 364 -11.44 -32.90 11.82
C PRO A 364 -12.78 -33.46 12.30
N GLY A 365 -12.84 -34.70 12.79
CA GLY A 365 -14.04 -35.29 13.38
C GLY A 365 -14.33 -34.70 14.75
N GLU A 366 -13.32 -34.66 15.62
CA GLU A 366 -13.44 -34.01 16.95
C GLU A 366 -13.81 -32.54 16.82
N LEU A 367 -13.20 -31.81 15.86
CA LEU A 367 -13.53 -30.43 15.56
C LEU A 367 -15.00 -30.28 15.14
N SER A 368 -15.49 -31.19 14.29
CA SER A 368 -16.87 -31.21 13.82
C SER A 368 -17.88 -31.46 14.93
N ASP A 369 -17.57 -32.36 15.86
CA ASP A 369 -18.46 -32.67 16.98
C ASP A 369 -18.49 -31.54 18.00
N ALA A 370 -17.34 -30.91 18.27
CA ALA A 370 -17.27 -29.73 19.12
C ALA A 370 -18.07 -28.54 18.53
N LEU A 371 -18.00 -28.34 17.20
CA LEU A 371 -18.80 -27.33 16.50
C LEU A 371 -20.31 -27.55 16.70
N ARG A 372 -20.80 -28.78 16.49
CA ARG A 372 -22.23 -29.11 16.68
C ARG A 372 -22.69 -28.85 18.12
N GLN A 373 -21.85 -29.16 19.11
CA GLN A 373 -22.18 -28.92 20.51
C GLN A 373 -22.24 -27.42 20.85
N VAL A 374 -21.33 -26.61 20.30
CA VAL A 374 -21.37 -25.14 20.45
C VAL A 374 -22.64 -24.56 19.83
N ASP A 375 -23.04 -25.07 18.65
CA ASP A 375 -24.26 -24.62 17.97
C ASP A 375 -25.53 -24.98 18.78
N GLN A 376 -25.57 -26.17 19.40
CA GLN A 376 -26.69 -26.62 20.24
C GLN A 376 -26.82 -25.84 21.55
N THR A 377 -25.71 -25.37 22.11
CA THR A 377 -25.69 -24.66 23.40
C THR A 377 -25.89 -23.15 23.28
N GLY A 378 -25.96 -22.61 22.06
CA GLY A 378 -26.13 -21.16 21.82
C GLY A 378 -24.94 -20.31 22.26
N ALA A 379 -23.76 -20.93 22.49
CA ALA A 379 -22.55 -20.26 22.97
C ALA A 379 -21.80 -19.46 21.88
N ALA A 380 -22.40 -19.29 20.69
CA ALA A 380 -21.79 -18.69 19.50
C ALA A 380 -21.79 -17.16 19.50
#